data_AF-A0A067PV86-F1
#
_entry.id   AF-A0A067PV86-F1
#
_cell.length_a   1.000
_cell.length_b   1.000
_cell.length_c   1.000
_cell.angle_alpha   90.00
_cell.angle_beta   90.00
_cell.angle_gamma   90.00
#
_symmetry.space_group_name_H-M   'P 1'
#
loop_
_entity.id
_entity.type
_entity.pdbx_description
1 polymer ?
#
loop_
_entity_poly.entity_id
_entity_poly.type
_entity_poly.pdbx_seq_one_letter_code
_entity_poly.pdbx_strand_id
1 'polypeptide(L)'
;SVANQWYKALPATDLVSWTTLEAAFLCRWPEVKAVVKGEEEYIEDLMVLKLKKEDLGKKVEVAGVEVWSHIVWADKVLKLAVGGNISGDKTCIAAVWRDLPDLIKDKVSSTQADWTVFTQAVKDVEIKYIKDG
;
A
#
# COMPACT_ATOMS: atom_id res chain seq x y z
N SER A 1 -4.95 13.61 -19.98
CA SER A 1 -3.76 13.29 -19.17
C SER A 1 -2.52 13.82 -19.88
N VAL A 2 -1.44 14.07 -19.12
CA VAL A 2 -0.14 14.54 -19.67
C VAL A 2 0.42 13.57 -20.71
N ALA A 3 0.27 12.25 -20.48
CA ALA A 3 0.70 11.22 -21.42
C ALA A 3 -0.03 11.30 -22.78
N ASN A 4 -1.36 11.52 -22.78
CA ASN A 4 -2.14 11.62 -24.02
C ASN A 4 -1.78 12.87 -24.84
N GLN A 5 -1.49 14.00 -24.17
CA GLN A 5 -1.06 15.21 -24.86
C GLN A 5 0.33 15.06 -25.48
N TRP A 6 1.25 14.40 -24.76
CA TRP A 6 2.57 14.06 -25.29
C TRP A 6 2.49 13.11 -26.49
N TYR A 7 1.72 12.03 -26.38
CA TYR A 7 1.58 11.05 -27.46
C TYR A 7 1.02 11.68 -28.75
N LYS A 8 0.03 12.57 -28.62
CA LYS A 8 -0.55 13.30 -29.76
C LYS A 8 0.40 14.33 -30.39
N ALA A 9 1.43 14.75 -29.66
CA ALA A 9 2.43 15.71 -30.14
C ALA A 9 3.67 15.03 -30.74
N LEU A 10 3.73 13.70 -30.77
CA LEU A 10 4.84 12.97 -31.36
C LEU A 10 4.87 13.16 -32.88
N PRO A 11 6.05 13.38 -33.48
CA PRO A 11 6.19 13.40 -34.92
C PRO A 11 5.90 12.01 -35.50
N ALA A 12 5.48 11.97 -36.76
CA ALA A 12 5.17 10.71 -37.45
C ALA A 12 6.37 9.72 -37.46
N THR A 13 7.60 10.23 -37.40
CA THR A 13 8.84 9.46 -37.31
C THR A 13 8.95 8.62 -36.05
N ASP A 14 8.38 9.10 -34.94
CA ASP A 14 8.43 8.44 -33.63
C ASP A 14 7.26 7.45 -33.46
N LEU A 15 6.35 7.38 -34.43
CA LEU A 15 5.21 6.48 -34.46
C LEU A 15 5.37 5.36 -35.51
N VAL A 16 6.50 5.30 -36.21
CA VAL A 16 6.76 4.34 -37.30
C VAL A 16 6.87 2.90 -36.78
N SER A 17 7.39 2.74 -35.57
CA SER A 17 7.58 1.42 -34.96
C SER A 17 7.47 1.49 -33.44
N TRP A 18 7.22 0.34 -32.81
CA TRP A 18 7.25 0.24 -31.36
C TRP A 18 8.59 0.72 -30.78
N THR A 19 9.71 0.37 -31.43
CA THR A 19 11.06 0.76 -31.00
C THR A 19 11.28 2.29 -31.01
N THR A 20 10.75 3.00 -32.01
CA THR A 20 10.90 4.46 -32.11
C THR A 20 10.01 5.19 -31.09
N LEU A 21 8.80 4.67 -30.89
CA LEU A 21 7.90 5.16 -29.84
C LEU A 21 8.46 4.92 -28.43
N GLU A 22 9.02 3.73 -28.19
CA GLU A 22 9.67 3.36 -26.93
C GLU A 22 10.89 4.25 -26.66
N ALA A 23 11.71 4.53 -27.66
CA ALA A 23 12.84 5.44 -27.53
C ALA A 23 12.39 6.87 -27.17
N ALA A 24 11.35 7.38 -27.85
CA ALA A 24 10.77 8.70 -27.52
C ALA A 24 10.17 8.72 -26.11
N PHE A 25 9.54 7.62 -25.69
CA PHE A 25 8.99 7.45 -24.35
C PHE A 25 10.08 7.49 -23.28
N LEU A 26 11.12 6.66 -23.42
CA LEU A 26 12.25 6.61 -22.48
C LEU A 26 13.07 7.90 -22.48
N CYS A 27 13.08 8.66 -23.58
CA CYS A 27 13.68 9.99 -23.61
C CYS A 27 12.86 11.01 -22.78
N ARG A 28 11.52 10.95 -22.88
CA ARG A 28 10.62 11.87 -22.15
C ARG A 28 10.48 11.52 -20.67
N TRP A 29 10.46 10.23 -20.37
CA TRP A 29 10.46 9.68 -19.02
C TRP A 29 11.66 8.76 -18.88
N PRO A 30 12.88 9.32 -18.70
CA PRO A 30 14.05 8.54 -18.38
C PRO A 30 13.74 7.66 -17.18
N GLU A 31 14.21 6.41 -17.25
CA GLU A 31 14.14 5.51 -16.12
C GLU A 31 14.91 6.16 -14.97
N VAL A 32 14.17 6.80 -14.07
CA VAL A 32 14.71 7.21 -12.78
C VAL A 32 15.10 5.89 -12.14
N LYS A 33 16.40 5.67 -11.88
CA LYS A 33 16.82 4.60 -10.99
C LYS A 33 15.99 4.76 -9.74
N ALA A 34 14.94 3.94 -9.61
CA ALA A 34 14.22 3.85 -8.37
C ALA A 34 15.30 3.53 -7.35
N VAL A 35 15.42 4.35 -6.31
CA VAL A 35 16.05 3.87 -5.10
C VAL A 35 15.21 2.65 -4.75
N VAL A 36 15.75 1.46 -5.04
CA VAL A 36 15.08 0.21 -4.72
C VAL A 36 15.12 0.19 -3.22
N LYS A 37 13.97 0.55 -2.64
CA LYS A 37 13.79 0.62 -1.21
C LYS A 37 14.27 -0.70 -0.62
N GLY A 38 15.27 -0.64 0.25
CA GLY A 38 15.84 -1.83 0.88
C GLY A 38 14.82 -2.51 1.80
N GLU A 39 15.07 -3.78 2.14
CA GLU A 39 14.22 -4.52 3.10
C GLU A 39 14.08 -3.73 4.42
N GLU A 40 15.17 -3.16 4.92
CA GLU A 40 15.19 -2.35 6.14
C GLU A 40 14.32 -1.10 6.02
N GLU A 41 14.39 -0.37 4.91
CA GLU A 41 13.54 0.81 4.68
C GLU A 41 12.05 0.42 4.63
N TYR A 42 11.69 -0.75 4.08
CA TYR A 42 10.31 -1.27 4.15
C TYR A 42 9.87 -1.57 5.58
N ILE A 43 10.76 -2.11 6.40
CA ILE A 43 10.49 -2.36 7.82
C ILE A 43 10.35 -1.03 8.57
N GLU A 44 11.16 -0.01 8.28
CA GLU A 44 11.02 1.32 8.87
C GLU A 44 9.66 1.94 8.54
N ASP A 45 9.26 1.93 7.27
CA ASP A 45 7.94 2.42 6.84
C ASP A 45 6.80 1.67 7.52
N LEU A 46 6.94 0.34 7.67
CA LEU A 46 5.96 -0.51 8.36
C LEU A 46 5.80 -0.08 9.82
N MET A 47 6.90 0.25 10.50
CA MET A 47 6.91 0.64 11.91
C MET A 47 6.33 2.04 12.15
N VAL A 48 6.42 2.94 11.16
CA VAL A 48 5.85 4.29 11.25
C VAL A 48 4.41 4.39 10.71
N LEU A 49 3.94 3.38 9.95
CA LEU A 49 2.58 3.38 9.39
C LEU A 49 1.51 3.17 10.47
N LYS A 50 0.82 4.25 10.86
CA LYS A 50 -0.25 4.20 11.87
C LYS A 50 -1.65 4.16 11.27
N LEU A 51 -2.54 3.40 11.90
CA LEU A 51 -3.98 3.53 11.74
C LEU A 51 -4.50 4.45 12.85
N LYS A 52 -4.83 5.69 12.52
CA LYS A 52 -5.30 6.63 13.54
C LYS A 52 -6.72 6.32 13.96
N LYS A 53 -7.02 6.48 15.25
CA LYS A 53 -8.39 6.32 15.80
C LYS A 53 -9.38 7.23 15.07
N GLU A 54 -8.99 8.47 14.80
CA GLU A 54 -9.83 9.46 14.11
C GLU A 54 -10.19 9.06 12.68
N ASP A 55 -9.45 8.15 12.06
CA ASP A 55 -9.68 7.68 10.70
C ASP A 55 -10.45 6.37 10.63
N LEU A 56 -10.67 5.70 11.76
CA LEU A 56 -11.44 4.48 11.82
C LEU A 56 -12.88 4.71 11.32
N GLY A 57 -13.36 3.76 10.52
CA GLY A 57 -14.72 3.80 9.99
C GLY A 57 -14.98 4.89 8.95
N LYS A 58 -13.93 5.58 8.48
CA LYS A 58 -14.01 6.45 7.30
C LYS A 58 -13.86 5.64 6.02
N LYS A 59 -14.53 6.08 4.96
CA LYS A 59 -14.28 5.61 3.59
C LYS A 59 -13.17 6.43 2.97
N VAL A 60 -12.31 5.76 2.23
CA VAL A 60 -11.23 6.35 1.44
C VAL A 60 -11.37 5.84 0.02
N GLU A 61 -11.23 6.72 -0.96
CA GLU A 61 -11.23 6.33 -2.36
C GLU A 61 -9.86 5.76 -2.74
N VAL A 62 -9.84 4.53 -3.24
CA VAL A 62 -8.65 3.87 -3.78
C VAL A 62 -8.99 3.38 -5.18
N ALA A 63 -8.28 3.90 -6.19
CA ALA A 63 -8.52 3.56 -7.60
C ALA A 63 -9.99 3.70 -8.04
N GLY A 64 -10.69 4.73 -7.55
CA GLY A 64 -12.11 4.98 -7.88
C GLY A 64 -13.11 4.14 -7.09
N VAL A 65 -12.66 3.36 -6.09
CA VAL A 65 -13.52 2.53 -5.24
C VAL A 65 -13.46 3.03 -3.80
N GLU A 66 -14.62 3.20 -3.18
CA GLU A 66 -14.69 3.51 -1.75
C GLU A 66 -14.38 2.26 -0.92
N VAL A 67 -13.33 2.34 -0.10
CA VAL A 67 -12.88 1.26 0.79
C VAL A 67 -12.75 1.80 2.21
N TRP A 68 -13.03 0.97 3.23
CA TRP A 68 -12.86 1.38 4.62
C TRP A 68 -11.37 1.61 4.96
N SER A 69 -11.09 2.63 5.75
CA SER A 69 -9.73 3.04 6.13
C SER A 69 -8.89 1.92 6.74
N HIS A 70 -9.48 1.06 7.59
CA HIS A 70 -8.77 -0.07 8.21
C HIS A 70 -8.36 -1.14 7.18
N ILE A 71 -9.17 -1.35 6.13
CA ILE A 71 -8.85 -2.27 5.02
C ILE A 71 -7.68 -1.69 4.23
N VAL A 72 -7.75 -0.40 3.88
CA VAL A 72 -6.67 0.29 3.15
C VAL A 72 -5.37 0.28 3.95
N TRP A 73 -5.43 0.48 5.26
CA TRP A 73 -4.27 0.37 6.13
C TRP A 73 -3.70 -1.05 6.13
N ALA A 74 -4.54 -2.08 6.27
CA ALA A 74 -4.11 -3.46 6.27
C ALA A 74 -3.45 -3.87 4.93
N ASP A 75 -3.97 -3.39 3.80
CA ASP A 75 -3.35 -3.58 2.48
C ASP A 75 -1.98 -2.93 2.37
N LYS A 76 -1.81 -1.72 2.91
CA LYS A 76 -0.52 -1.02 2.93
C LYS A 76 0.49 -1.75 3.82
N VAL A 77 0.06 -2.19 5.00
CA VAL A 77 0.88 -3.01 5.91
C VAL A 77 1.37 -4.27 5.22
N LEU A 78 0.49 -5.02 4.54
CA LEU A 78 0.88 -6.24 3.85
C LEU A 78 1.89 -5.95 2.73
N LYS A 79 1.68 -4.89 1.96
CA LYS A 79 2.64 -4.47 0.91
C LYS A 79 4.02 -4.15 1.47
N LEU A 80 4.08 -3.46 2.61
CA LEU A 80 5.34 -3.15 3.28
C LEU A 80 6.01 -4.41 3.82
N ALA A 81 5.26 -5.33 4.43
CA ALA A 81 5.78 -6.61 4.90
C ALA A 81 6.33 -7.49 3.76
N VAL A 82 5.69 -7.49 2.59
CA VAL A 82 6.19 -8.16 1.38
C VAL A 82 7.47 -7.50 0.88
N GLY A 83 7.51 -6.16 0.82
CA GLY A 83 8.72 -5.42 0.42
C GLY A 83 9.90 -5.62 1.38
N GLY A 84 9.61 -5.78 2.68
CA GLY A 84 10.59 -6.10 3.72
C GLY A 84 10.94 -7.59 3.84
N ASN A 85 10.38 -8.45 2.97
CA ASN A 85 10.59 -9.90 2.97
C ASN A 85 10.27 -10.60 4.30
N ILE A 86 9.34 -10.05 5.09
CA ILE A 86 8.89 -10.61 6.37
C ILE A 86 7.46 -11.13 6.30
N SER A 87 6.78 -11.06 5.15
CA SER A 87 5.35 -11.39 5.05
C SER A 87 4.98 -12.82 5.47
N GLY A 88 5.94 -13.75 5.41
CA GLY A 88 5.78 -15.14 5.80
C GLY A 88 6.15 -15.46 7.25
N ASP A 89 6.51 -14.45 8.04
CA ASP A 89 6.83 -14.62 9.46
C ASP A 89 6.02 -13.65 10.36
N LYS A 90 6.28 -13.73 11.66
CA LYS A 90 5.62 -12.92 12.70
C LYS A 90 6.44 -11.72 13.18
N THR A 91 7.57 -11.45 12.53
CA THR A 91 8.49 -10.38 12.88
C THR A 91 7.74 -9.06 12.85
N CYS A 92 7.96 -8.22 13.86
CA CYS A 92 7.34 -6.89 14.02
C CYS A 92 5.80 -6.83 14.20
N ILE A 93 5.04 -7.94 14.04
CA ILE A 93 3.56 -7.93 14.21
C ILE A 93 3.17 -7.38 15.58
N ALA A 94 3.80 -7.88 16.64
CA ALA A 94 3.51 -7.41 17.99
C ALA A 94 3.83 -5.93 18.20
N ALA A 95 4.82 -5.38 17.50
CA ALA A 95 5.16 -3.96 17.59
C ALA A 95 4.10 -3.11 16.89
N VAL A 96 3.74 -3.44 15.64
CA VAL A 96 2.69 -2.74 14.89
C VAL A 96 1.33 -2.87 15.59
N TRP A 97 1.03 -4.02 16.18
CA TRP A 97 -0.20 -4.23 16.94
C TRP A 97 -0.31 -3.31 18.16
N ARG A 98 0.78 -3.01 18.87
CA ARG A 98 0.75 -2.10 20.03
C ARG A 98 0.30 -0.69 19.67
N ASP A 99 0.51 -0.28 18.43
CA ASP A 99 0.15 1.04 17.94
C ASP A 99 -1.27 1.11 17.34
N LEU A 100 -1.95 -0.03 17.22
CA LEU A 100 -3.33 -0.05 16.75
C LEU A 100 -4.28 0.64 17.75
N PRO A 101 -5.36 1.25 17.26
CA PRO A 101 -6.45 1.70 18.14
C PRO A 101 -7.04 0.52 18.93
N ASP A 102 -7.41 0.76 20.18
CA ASP A 102 -7.90 -0.30 21.08
C ASP A 102 -9.11 -1.05 20.51
N LEU A 103 -10.00 -0.36 19.80
CA LEU A 103 -11.15 -0.95 19.07
C LEU A 103 -10.74 -2.08 18.12
N ILE A 104 -9.58 -1.96 17.47
CA ILE A 104 -9.06 -3.00 16.57
C ILE A 104 -8.34 -4.08 17.39
N LYS A 105 -7.57 -3.68 18.42
CA LYS A 105 -6.87 -4.63 19.32
C LYS A 105 -7.82 -5.59 20.03
N ASP A 106 -9.02 -5.13 20.38
CA ASP A 106 -10.05 -5.96 21.02
C ASP A 106 -10.57 -7.08 20.12
N LYS A 107 -10.36 -6.96 18.79
CA LYS A 107 -10.83 -7.93 17.80
C LYS A 107 -9.69 -8.72 17.14
N VAL A 108 -8.49 -8.17 17.14
CA VAL A 108 -7.33 -8.74 16.43
C VAL A 108 -6.26 -9.10 17.44
N SER A 109 -5.88 -10.38 17.49
CA SER A 109 -4.74 -10.84 18.31
C SER A 109 -3.40 -10.36 17.75
N SER A 110 -2.43 -10.12 18.65
CA SER A 110 -1.03 -9.85 18.30
C SER A 110 -0.22 -11.10 17.96
N THR A 111 -0.75 -12.30 18.23
CA THR A 111 -0.02 -13.57 18.11
C THR A 111 -0.36 -14.33 16.82
N GLN A 112 -0.43 -13.63 15.70
CA GLN A 112 -0.76 -14.22 14.40
C GLN A 112 0.44 -14.97 13.82
N ALA A 113 0.16 -15.95 12.95
CA ALA A 113 1.19 -16.78 12.32
C ALA A 113 2.10 -15.96 11.40
N ASP A 114 1.50 -15.07 10.62
CA ASP A 114 2.18 -14.22 9.65
C ASP A 114 1.41 -12.92 9.36
N TRP A 115 1.99 -12.05 8.51
CA TRP A 115 1.39 -10.78 8.12
C TRP A 115 0.13 -10.92 7.26
N THR A 116 -0.01 -12.01 6.50
CA THR A 116 -1.22 -12.28 5.71
C THR A 116 -2.39 -12.54 6.65
N VAL A 117 -2.21 -13.42 7.64
CA VAL A 117 -3.22 -13.72 8.66
C VAL A 117 -3.56 -12.49 9.50
N PHE A 118 -2.54 -11.73 9.91
CA PHE A 118 -2.75 -10.51 10.68
C PHE A 118 -3.55 -9.45 9.94
N THR A 119 -3.15 -9.12 8.70
CA THR A 119 -3.84 -8.09 7.92
C THR A 119 -5.24 -8.54 7.49
N GLN A 120 -5.45 -9.83 7.26
CA GLN A 120 -6.79 -10.37 7.01
C GLN A 120 -7.70 -10.21 8.24
N ALA A 121 -7.20 -10.55 9.44
CA ALA A 121 -7.96 -10.38 10.67
C ALA A 121 -8.37 -8.90 10.91
N VAL A 122 -7.53 -7.94 10.52
CA VAL A 122 -7.87 -6.51 10.58
C VAL A 122 -8.97 -6.15 9.58
N LYS A 123 -8.91 -6.67 8.35
CA LYS A 123 -9.93 -6.43 7.32
C LYS A 123 -11.29 -7.03 7.68
N ASP A 124 -11.29 -8.12 8.43
CA ASP A 124 -12.49 -8.84 8.83
C ASP A 124 -13.19 -8.20 10.05
N VAL A 125 -12.63 -7.15 10.64
CA VAL A 125 -13.29 -6.41 11.72
C VAL A 125 -14.57 -5.75 11.20
N GLU A 126 -15.72 -6.23 11.67
CA GLU A 126 -17.00 -5.70 11.21
C GLU A 126 -17.16 -4.22 11.54
N ILE A 127 -17.64 -3.45 10.55
CA ILE A 127 -17.78 -1.99 10.65
C ILE A 127 -18.69 -1.54 11.80
N LYS A 128 -19.65 -2.37 12.22
CA LYS A 128 -20.53 -2.07 13.35
C LYS A 128 -19.73 -1.83 14.63
N TYR A 129 -18.73 -2.67 14.91
CA TYR A 129 -17.87 -2.53 16.09
C TYR A 129 -16.98 -1.29 16.04
N ILE A 130 -16.65 -0.83 14.84
CA ILE A 130 -15.85 0.37 14.64
C ILE A 130 -16.69 1.64 14.81
N LYS A 131 -17.99 1.59 14.49
CA LYS A 131 -18.89 2.75 14.60
C LYS A 131 -19.55 2.89 15.99
N ASP A 132 -19.62 1.80 16.74
CA ASP A 132 -20.29 1.76 18.06
C ASP A 132 -19.37 2.17 19.23
N GLY A 133 -18.07 2.43 18.99
CA GLY A 133 -17.10 2.79 20.03
C GLY A 133 -16.21 3.99 19.69
#